data_AF-A0A1B0BMT3-F1
#
_entry.id   AF-A0A1B0BMT3-F1
#
_cell.length_a   1.000
_cell.length_b   1.000
_cell.length_c   1.000
_cell.angle_alpha   90.00
_cell.angle_beta   90.00
_cell.angle_gamma   90.00
#
_symmetry.space_group_name_H-M   'P 1'
#
loop_
_entity.id
_entity.type
_entity.pdbx_description
1 polymer ?
#
loop_
_entity_poly.entity_id
_entity_poly.type
_entity_poly.pdbx_seq_one_letter_code
_entity_poly.pdbx_strand_id
1 'polypeptide(L)' 'MYFKHTFNYFQMLRGLTGVVLANSSVDIILHDTYYVVAHFHYVLSIGAVFAITAGLAGIPRRYSDYPDAYTT' A
#
# COMPACT_ATOMS: atom_id res chain seq x y z
N MET A 1 -6.69 6.62 -14.90
CA MET A 1 -6.52 7.51 -13.73
C MET A 1 -6.88 6.89 -12.39
N TYR A 2 -8.10 6.36 -12.26
CA TYR A 2 -8.67 5.94 -10.97
C TYR A 2 -7.85 4.85 -10.29
N PHE A 3 -7.40 3.83 -11.04
CA PHE A 3 -6.60 2.74 -10.50
C PHE A 3 -5.36 3.21 -9.71
N LYS A 4 -4.65 4.23 -10.20
CA LYS A 4 -3.46 4.78 -9.51
C LYS A 4 -3.81 5.58 -8.27
N HIS A 5 -4.82 6.44 -8.35
CA HIS A 5 -5.28 7.23 -7.20
C HIS A 5 -5.76 6.30 -6.08
N THR A 6 -6.51 5.26 -6.45
CA THR A 6 -6.96 4.22 -5.53
C THR A 6 -5.79 3.44 -4.93
N PHE A 7 -4.79 3.03 -5.72
CA PHE A 7 -3.59 2.35 -5.21
C PHE A 7 -2.82 3.21 -4.19
N ASN A 8 -2.57 4.48 -4.52
CA ASN A 8 -1.84 5.41 -3.65
C ASN A 8 -2.61 5.68 -2.34
N TYR A 9 -3.93 5.81 -2.42
CA TYR A 9 -4.78 5.98 -1.24
C TYR A 9 -4.71 4.76 -0.30
N PHE A 10 -4.82 3.54 -0.84
CA PHE A 10 -4.65 2.34 -0.02
C PHE A 10 -3.24 2.23 0.55
N GLN A 11 -2.20 2.62 -0.19
CA GLN A 11 -0.83 2.60 0.30
C GLN A 11 -0.58 3.63 1.42
N MET A 12 -1.22 4.79 1.36
CA MET A 12 -1.20 5.81 2.43
C MET A 12 -1.83 5.27 3.72
N LEU A 13 -3.01 4.65 3.65
CA LEU A 13 -3.67 4.04 4.82
C LEU A 13 -2.82 2.93 5.45
N ARG A 14 -2.18 2.10 4.61
CA ARG A 14 -1.23 1.06 5.03
C ARG A 14 0.00 1.67 5.71
N GLY A 15 0.54 2.76 5.14
CA GLY A 15 1.66 3.50 5.71
C GLY A 15 1.36 4.07 7.10
N LEU A 16 0.13 4.55 7.33
CA LEU A 16 -0.27 5.10 8.64
C LEU A 16 -0.17 4.07 9.77
N THR A 17 -0.59 2.82 9.54
CA THR A 17 -0.43 1.75 10.55
C THR A 17 1.05 1.41 10.81
N GLY A 18 1.91 1.60 9.81
CA GLY A 18 3.36 1.41 9.95
C GLY A 18 4.02 2.53 10.76
N VAL A 19 3.50 3.77 10.66
CA VAL A 19 3.94 4.88 11.51
C VAL A 19 3.63 4.61 12.99
N VAL A 20 2.48 3.99 13.29
CA VAL A 20 2.14 3.59 14.67
C VAL A 20 3.12 2.55 15.19
N LEU A 21 3.43 1.53 14.38
CA LEU A 21 4.41 0.48 14.71
C LEU A 21 5.86 0.97 14.76
N ALA A 22 6.18 2.10 14.13
CA ALA A 22 7.50 2.72 14.22
C ALA A 22 7.77 3.37 15.58
N ASN A 23 6.77 3.48 16.46
CA ASN A 23 6.96 4.00 17.80
C ASN A 23 7.50 2.91 18.74
N SER A 24 8.67 3.16 19.35
CA SER A 24 9.34 2.20 20.23
C SER A 24 8.56 1.86 21.50
N SER A 25 7.79 2.81 22.06
CA SER A 25 6.98 2.57 23.26
C SER A 25 5.78 1.69 22.97
N VAL A 26 5.20 1.82 21.77
CA VAL A 26 4.05 1.03 21.31
C VAL A 26 4.48 -0.36 20.84
N ASP A 27 5.66 -0.47 20.21
CA ASP A 27 6.22 -1.74 19.76
C ASP A 27 6.35 -2.75 20.91
N ILE A 28 6.81 -2.33 22.10
CA ILE A 28 6.94 -3.20 23.28
C ILE A 28 5.64 -3.96 23.61
N ILE A 29 4.48 -3.33 23.37
CA ILE A 29 3.17 -3.91 23.71
C ILE A 29 2.62 -4.75 22.55
N LEU A 30 2.97 -4.41 21.31
CA LEU A 30 2.35 -4.98 20.11
C LEU A 30 3.24 -5.98 19.35
N HIS A 31 4.53 -6.09 19.68
CA HIS A 31 5.57 -6.79 18.93
C HIS A 31 5.20 -8.22 18.49
N ASP A 32 4.69 -9.02 19.42
CA ASP A 32 4.36 -10.43 19.18
C ASP A 32 2.85 -10.64 18.94
N THR A 33 2.11 -9.56 18.77
CA THR A 33 0.66 -9.62 18.58
C THR A 33 0.31 -9.68 17.11
N TYR A 34 -0.93 -10.08 16.83
CA TYR A 34 -1.49 -10.04 15.49
C TYR A 34 -1.49 -8.64 14.85
N TYR A 35 -1.28 -7.57 15.63
CA TYR A 35 -1.21 -6.23 15.09
C TYR A 35 -0.02 -6.04 14.13
N VAL A 36 1.14 -6.58 14.49
CA VAL A 36 2.37 -6.55 13.67
C VAL A 36 2.20 -7.41 12.44
N VAL A 37 1.72 -8.65 12.62
CA VAL A 37 1.46 -9.60 11.53
C VAL A 37 0.46 -9.02 10.52
N ALA A 38 -0.64 -8.44 11.03
CA ALA A 38 -1.67 -7.83 10.20
C ALA A 38 -1.12 -6.63 9.41
N HIS A 39 -0.28 -5.78 10.01
CA HIS A 39 0.35 -4.67 9.30
C HIS A 39 1.17 -5.15 8.10
N PHE A 40 2.04 -6.15 8.28
CA PHE A 40 2.86 -6.69 7.20
C PHE A 40 2.03 -7.35 6.10
N HIS A 41 1.06 -8.20 6.47
CA HIS A 41 0.18 -8.83 5.48
C HIS A 41 -0.67 -7.80 4.75
N TYR A 42 -1.13 -6.77 5.46
CA TYR A 42 -1.87 -5.67 4.85
C TYR A 42 -0.99 -4.91 3.86
N VAL A 43 0.31 -4.66 4.14
CA VAL A 43 1.32 -3.99 3.27
C VAL A 43 1.85 -4.86 2.11
N LEU A 44 1.80 -6.18 2.20
CA LEU A 44 2.24 -7.06 1.10
C LEU A 44 1.07 -7.53 0.22
N SER A 45 -0.03 -7.96 0.84
CA SER A 45 -1.16 -8.59 0.13
C SER A 45 -1.86 -7.64 -0.84
N ILE A 46 -2.27 -6.45 -0.40
CA ILE A 46 -2.96 -5.49 -1.28
C ILE A 46 -2.05 -5.01 -2.42
N GLY A 47 -0.74 -4.91 -2.19
CA GLY A 47 0.25 -4.58 -3.20
C GLY A 47 0.35 -5.66 -4.26
N ALA A 48 0.38 -6.93 -3.85
CA ALA A 48 0.38 -8.08 -4.74
C ALA A 48 -0.94 -8.19 -5.53
N VAL A 49 -2.09 -8.03 -4.89
CA VAL A 49 -3.40 -8.07 -5.55
C VAL A 49 -3.54 -6.93 -6.57
N PHE A 50 -3.10 -5.71 -6.22
CA PHE A 50 -3.07 -4.60 -7.16
C PHE A 50 -2.09 -4.85 -8.32
N ALA A 51 -0.93 -5.44 -8.07
CA ALA A 51 0.02 -5.79 -9.13
C ALA A 51 -0.55 -6.83 -10.11
N ILE A 52 -1.26 -7.83 -9.61
CA ILE A 52 -1.91 -8.86 -10.45
C ILE A 52 -3.05 -8.26 -11.26
N THR A 53 -3.94 -7.49 -10.64
CA THR A 53 -5.06 -6.85 -11.35
C THR A 53 -4.59 -5.80 -12.36
N ALA A 54 -3.53 -5.03 -12.06
CA ALA A 54 -2.87 -4.14 -13.01
C ALA A 54 -2.28 -4.90 -14.20
N GLY A 55 -1.57 -6.00 -13.94
CA GLY A 55 -0.95 -6.83 -14.97
C GLY A 55 -1.98 -7.46 -15.90
N LEU A 56 -3.10 -7.97 -15.36
CA LEU A 56 -4.22 -8.50 -16.14
C LEU A 56 -4.92 -7.41 -16.96
N ALA A 57 -4.96 -6.17 -16.48
CA ALA A 57 -5.47 -5.01 -17.21
C ALA A 57 -4.48 -4.45 -18.26
N GLY A 58 -3.31 -5.06 -18.44
CA GLY A 58 -2.30 -4.65 -19.41
C GLY A 58 -1.43 -3.46 -18.98
N ILE A 59 -1.43 -3.09 -17.69
CA ILE A 59 -0.65 -1.96 -17.18
C ILE A 59 0.83 -2.37 -17.03
N PRO A 60 1.78 -1.62 -17.63
CA PRO A 60 3.20 -1.94 -17.56
C PRO A 60 3.83 -1.61 -16.18
N ARG A 61 4.70 -2.52 -15.70
CA ARG A 61 5.33 -2.56 -14.36
C ARG A 61 6.26 -1.40 -13.95
N ARG A 62 6.50 -0.40 -14.81
CA ARG A 62 7.45 0.70 -14.56
C ARG A 62 6.79 2.06 -14.47
N TYR A 63 5.47 2.08 -14.46
CA TYR A 63 4.76 3.33 -14.64
C TYR A 63 4.61 4.11 -13.32
N SER A 64 5.73 4.63 -12.83
CA SER A 64 5.80 5.67 -11.79
C SER A 64 5.02 6.91 -12.23
N ASP A 65 5.24 7.34 -13.47
CA ASP A 65 4.90 8.70 -13.89
C ASP A 65 3.81 8.73 -14.95
N TYR A 66 2.51 8.55 -14.60
CA TYR A 66 1.41 9.10 -15.46
C TYR A 66 0.87 10.35 -14.78
N PRO A 67 1.49 11.53 -14.99
CA PRO A 67 1.03 12.79 -14.43
C PRO A 67 0.38 13.76 -15.44
N ASP A 68 -0.05 13.37 -16.65
CA ASP A 68 -0.53 14.39 -17.61
C ASP A 68 -1.66 13.99 -18.59
N ALA A 69 -2.26 12.81 -18.53
CA ALA A 69 -3.38 12.48 -19.43
C ALA A 69 -4.74 13.13 -19.09
N TYR A 70 -4.79 14.09 -18.16
CA TYR A 70 -6.05 14.63 -17.60
C TYR A 70 -5.97 16.12 -17.20
N THR A 71 -5.24 16.95 -17.93
CA THR A 71 -5.49 18.40 -17.91
C THR A 71 -6.72 18.73 -18.77
N THR A 72 -7.89 18.28 -18.31
CA THR A 72 -9.22 18.88 -18.43
C THR A 72 -10.09 18.27 -17.33
#